data_AF-A0A7W1YYG8-F1
#
_entry.id   AF-A0A7W1YYG8-F1
#
_cell.length_a   1.000
_cell.length_b   1.000
_cell.length_c   1.000
_cell.angle_alpha   90.00
_cell.angle_beta   90.00
_cell.angle_gamma   90.00
#
_symmetry.space_group_name_H-M   'P 1'
#
loop_
_entity.id
_entity.type
_entity.pdbx_description
1 polymer ?
#
loop_
_entity_poly.entity_id
_entity_poly.type
_entity_poly.pdbx_seq_one_letter_code
_entity_poly.pdbx_strand_id
1 'polypeptide(L)' 'MTTITCKIPDRISAHLEAIARQRRVPKSQIVREALAATFRKGKSQLSAFDLMKDACGIVKGGPKDYASHRRHLKGFGEV' A
#
# COMPACT_ATOMS: atom_id res chain seq x y z
N MET A 1 11.72 17.64 -6.05
CA MET A 1 11.62 16.61 -7.11
C MET A 1 13.03 16.17 -7.47
N THR A 2 13.26 14.87 -7.62
CA THR A 2 14.54 14.34 -8.12
C THR A 2 14.39 13.99 -9.59
N THR A 3 15.32 14.43 -10.43
CA THR A 3 15.29 14.16 -11.87
C THR A 3 16.01 12.85 -12.17
N ILE A 4 15.38 12.00 -12.96
CA ILE A 4 15.99 10.78 -13.50
C ILE A 4 16.07 10.89 -15.02
N THR A 5 17.19 10.46 -15.60
CA THR A 5 17.35 10.35 -17.05
C THR A 5 17.49 8.88 -17.38
N CYS A 6 16.62 8.36 -18.24
CA CYS A 6 16.74 6.99 -18.74
C CYS A 6 16.54 6.96 -20.25
N LYS A 7 17.27 6.07 -20.93
CA LYS A 7 17.04 5.79 -22.34
C LYS A 7 15.86 4.84 -22.45
N ILE A 8 14.92 5.16 -23.33
CA ILE A 8 13.76 4.32 -23.63
C ILE A 8 13.64 4.13 -25.15
N PRO A 9 13.14 2.97 -25.61
CA PRO A 9 12.80 2.77 -27.02
C PRO A 9 11.79 3.81 -27.53
N ASP A 10 11.95 4.25 -28.79
CA ASP A 10 11.10 5.26 -29.41
C ASP A 10 9.61 4.88 -29.40
N ARG A 11 9.32 3.58 -29.58
CA ARG A 11 7.95 3.05 -29.52
C ARG A 11 7.28 3.33 -28.17
N ILE A 12 8.03 3.26 -27.07
CA ILE A 12 7.51 3.53 -25.72
C ILE A 12 7.29 5.03 -25.54
N SER A 13 8.22 5.85 -26.03
CA SER A 13 8.07 7.32 -26.01
C SER A 13 6.82 7.78 -26.75
N ALA A 14 6.59 7.24 -27.97
CA ALA A 14 5.41 7.54 -28.77
C ALA A 14 4.10 7.15 -28.06
N HIS A 15 4.08 6.00 -27.39
CA HIS A 15 2.91 5.57 -26.62
C HIS A 15 2.65 6.49 -25.41
N LEU A 16 3.71 6.85 -24.66
CA LEU A 16 3.58 7.82 -23.55
C LEU A 16 3.03 9.16 -24.03
N GLU A 17 3.43 9.61 -25.21
CA GLU A 17 2.93 10.85 -25.81
C GLU A 17 1.46 10.78 -26.21
N ALA A 18 1.04 9.68 -26.83
CA ALA A 18 -0.37 9.45 -27.16
C ALA A 18 -1.26 9.48 -25.91
N ILE A 19 -0.85 8.79 -24.83
CA ILE A 19 -1.58 8.76 -23.55
C ILE A 19 -1.62 10.16 -22.92
N ALA A 20 -0.48 10.85 -22.89
CA ALA A 20 -0.37 12.20 -22.36
C ALA A 20 -1.32 13.17 -23.08
N ARG A 21 -1.37 13.10 -24.41
CA ARG A 21 -2.28 13.90 -25.24
C ARG A 21 -3.75 13.57 -24.98
N GLN A 22 -4.09 12.29 -24.92
CA GLN A 22 -5.45 11.84 -24.64
C GLN A 22 -5.94 12.32 -23.26
N ARG A 23 -5.07 12.23 -22.24
CA ARG A 23 -5.39 12.62 -20.86
C ARG A 23 -5.17 14.09 -20.56
N ARG A 24 -4.59 14.87 -21.49
CA ARG A 24 -4.20 16.29 -21.32
C ARG A 24 -3.30 16.52 -20.09
N VAL A 25 -2.35 15.62 -19.85
CA VAL A 25 -1.38 15.71 -18.74
C VAL A 25 0.05 15.59 -19.27
N PRO A 26 1.07 16.10 -18.55
CA PRO A 26 2.45 15.99 -19.01
C PRO A 26 2.95 14.54 -18.99
N LYS A 27 3.83 14.18 -19.93
CA LYS A 27 4.46 12.85 -20.03
C LYS A 27 5.09 12.40 -18.69
N SER A 28 5.70 13.34 -17.97
CA SER A 28 6.34 13.06 -16.68
C SER A 28 5.35 12.61 -15.61
N GLN A 29 4.08 13.05 -15.67
CA GLN A 29 3.05 12.58 -14.74
C GLN A 29 2.71 11.11 -15.00
N ILE A 30 2.51 10.72 -16.27
CA ILE A 30 2.24 9.34 -16.65
C ILE A 30 3.39 8.42 -16.20
N VAL A 31 4.64 8.84 -16.41
CA VAL A 31 5.83 8.08 -15.98
C VAL A 31 5.87 7.92 -14.46
N ARG A 32 5.61 9.00 -13.69
CA ARG A 32 5.56 8.92 -12.22
C ARG A 32 4.45 8.01 -11.73
N GLU A 33 3.25 8.08 -12.32
CA GLU A 33 2.12 7.21 -11.98
C GLU A 33 2.44 5.74 -12.24
N ALA A 34 3.04 5.44 -13.40
CA ALA A 34 3.45 4.09 -13.74
C ALA A 34 4.48 3.53 -12.74
N LEU A 35 5.50 4.31 -12.39
CA LEU A 35 6.50 3.92 -11.39
C LEU A 35 5.87 3.71 -10.01
N ALA A 36 4.99 4.62 -9.57
CA ALA A 36 4.29 4.48 -8.29
C ALA A 36 3.42 3.21 -8.26
N ALA A 37 2.74 2.88 -9.36
CA ALA A 37 1.94 1.67 -9.48
C ALA A 37 2.78 0.40 -9.43
N THR A 38 3.97 0.37 -10.05
CA THR A 38 4.87 -0.78 -9.95
C THR A 38 5.40 -0.97 -8.53
N PHE A 39 5.76 0.11 -7.82
CA PHE A 39 6.21 0.00 -6.43
C PHE A 39 5.09 -0.43 -5.47
N ARG A 40 3.84 -0.04 -5.74
CA ARG A 40 2.69 -0.52 -4.98
C ARG A 40 2.48 -2.03 -5.13
N LYS A 41 2.69 -2.59 -6.31
CA LYS A 41 2.60 -4.04 -6.56
C LYS A 41 3.73 -4.83 -5.89
N GLY A 42 4.88 -4.21 -5.67
CA GLY A 42 6.05 -4.81 -5.01
C GLY A 42 6.07 -4.69 -3.48
N LYS A 43 5.20 -3.87 -2.88
CA LYS A 43 4.94 -3.98 -1.44
C LYS A 43 4.20 -5.29 -1.24
N SER A 44 4.82 -6.24 -0.52
CA SER A 44 4.10 -7.44 -0.06
C SER A 44 2.76 -6.97 0.49
N GLN A 45 1.68 -7.71 0.22
CA GLN A 45 0.43 -7.48 0.93
C GLN A 45 0.78 -7.44 2.41
N LEU A 46 0.75 -6.25 2.99
CA LEU A 46 1.01 -6.08 4.41
C LEU A 46 -0.07 -6.93 5.08
N SER A 47 0.35 -7.85 5.94
CA SER A 47 -0.62 -8.64 6.68
C SER A 47 -1.49 -7.69 7.50
N ALA A 48 -2.71 -8.10 7.85
CA ALA A 48 -3.55 -7.30 8.75
C ALA A 48 -2.80 -6.95 10.06
N PHE A 49 -1.88 -7.82 10.49
CA PHE A 49 -0.98 -7.57 11.61
C PHE A 49 -0.01 -6.41 11.35
N ASP A 50 0.63 -6.34 10.18
CA ASP A 50 1.56 -5.25 9.85
C ASP A 50 0.86 -3.89 9.81
N LEU A 51 -0.39 -3.86 9.36
CA LEU A 51 -1.21 -2.64 9.32
C LEU A 51 -1.64 -2.17 10.72
N MET A 52 -1.79 -3.09 11.67
CA MET A 52 -2.29 -2.80 13.02
C MET A 52 -1.17 -2.75 14.07
N LYS A 53 0.08 -2.96 13.66
CA LYS A 53 1.24 -3.07 14.56
C LYS A 53 1.39 -1.89 15.52
N ASP A 54 1.14 -0.66 15.05
CA ASP A 54 1.24 0.55 15.87
C ASP A 54 0.08 0.68 16.88
N ALA A 55 -1.03 -0.03 16.66
CA ALA A 55 -2.15 -0.14 17.59
C ALA A 55 -2.02 -1.34 18.55
N CYS A 56 -1.15 -2.31 18.24
CA CYS A 56 -0.88 -3.44 19.13
C CYS A 56 -0.11 -2.96 20.38
N GLY A 57 -0.66 -3.23 21.57
CA GLY A 57 0.00 -2.93 22.85
C GLY A 57 -0.26 -1.53 23.43
N ILE A 58 -1.16 -0.73 22.84
CA ILE A 58 -1.58 0.56 23.42
C ILE A 58 -2.35 0.40 24.74
N VAL A 59 -3.01 -0.74 24.94
CA VAL A 59 -3.75 -1.06 26.17
C VAL A 59 -2.79 -1.69 27.17
N LYS A 60 -2.53 -0.99 28.26
CA LYS A 60 -1.70 -1.46 29.38
C LYS A 60 -2.58 -1.93 30.54
N GLY A 61 -2.10 -2.90 31.32
CA GLY A 61 -2.77 -3.34 32.56
C GLY A 61 -3.82 -4.46 32.43
N GLY A 62 -3.94 -5.08 31.26
CA GLY A 62 -4.81 -6.25 31.06
C GLY A 62 -4.14 -7.57 31.45
N PRO A 63 -4.92 -8.66 31.63
CA PRO A 63 -4.39 -10.01 31.77
C PRO A 63 -3.47 -10.38 30.61
N LYS A 64 -2.50 -11.26 30.92
CA LYS A 64 -1.48 -11.75 29.98
C LYS A 64 -2.06 -12.34 28.69
N ASP A 65 -3.30 -12.85 28.74
CA ASP A 65 -3.98 -13.43 27.60
C ASP A 65 -5.51 -13.29 27.74
N TYR A 66 -6.11 -12.51 26.85
CA TYR A 66 -7.56 -12.38 26.71
C TYR A 66 -8.17 -13.38 25.71
N ALA A 67 -7.38 -13.84 24.75
CA ALA A 67 -7.89 -14.54 23.57
C ALA A 67 -8.00 -16.05 23.76
N SER A 68 -7.10 -16.66 24.54
CA SER A 68 -7.03 -18.13 24.64
C SER A 68 -7.58 -18.65 25.97
N HIS A 69 -7.69 -17.79 26.98
CA HIS A 69 -8.21 -18.17 28.29
C HIS A 69 -9.75 -18.14 28.30
N ARG A 70 -10.35 -19.33 28.25
CA ARG A 70 -11.82 -19.56 28.20
C ARG A 70 -12.63 -18.78 29.26
N ARG A 71 -12.05 -18.49 30.43
CA ARG A 71 -12.69 -17.69 31.48
C ARG A 71 -12.96 -16.24 31.07
N HIS A 72 -12.17 -15.68 30.14
CA HIS A 72 -12.29 -14.30 29.66
C HIS A 72 -13.23 -14.18 28.45
N LEU A 73 -13.65 -15.30 27.86
CA LEU A 73 -14.59 -15.35 26.74
C LEU A 73 -16.02 -15.71 27.17
N LYS A 74 -16.29 -15.82 28.47
CA LYS A 74 -17.61 -16.17 28.99
C LYS A 74 -18.62 -15.07 28.62
N GLY A 75 -19.68 -15.41 27.90
CA GLY A 75 -20.70 -14.47 27.42
C GLY A 75 -20.34 -13.73 26.11
N PHE A 76 -19.20 -14.04 25.49
CA PHE A 76 -18.83 -13.44 24.21
C PHE A 76 -19.67 -14.03 23.07
N GLY A 77 -20.52 -13.21 22.46
CA GLY A 77 -21.40 -13.62 21.35
C GLY A 77 -22.74 -14.24 21.76
N GLU A 78 -23.10 -14.18 23.04
CA GLU A 78 -24.47 -14.46 23.49
C GLU A 78 -25.38 -13.27 23.11
N VAL A 79 -26.55 -13.58 22.55
CA VAL A 79 -27.54 -12.61 22.01
C VAL A 79 -28.67 -12.41 23.00
#